data_AF-A0A850AUW0-F1
#
_entry.id   AF-A0A850AUW0-F1
#
_cell.length_a   1.000
_cell.length_b   1.000
_cell.length_c   1.000
_cell.angle_alpha   90.00
_cell.angle_beta   90.00
_cell.angle_gamma   90.00
#
_symmetry.space_group_name_H-M   'P 1'
#
loop_
_entity.id
_entity.type
_entity.pdbx_description
1 polymer ?
#
loop_
_entity_poly.entity_id
_entity_poly.type
_entity_poly.pdbx_seq_one_letter_code
_entity_poly.pdbx_strand_id
1 'polypeptide(L)'
;MSAASDQRAAEFLAIADQFRLGALVTEASHPVTADLGEVARASVEEALDRLFEVDDDVVARYRRWVEEGATRPVAEALLGALRAGGRVFFTGCGSTGRLSILLESIWRRFWRDAADRGLADATRAAELGDRAFSAMAGGDFALIKSVEGFEDFTQFGRRQIADLGIGAGDILFAITEGGETSWVIGTAWEALDRGAGVYFVYNNPDDILVEHVERSREVIQEPRITRLNLTTGPMAITGSTRMQATTIQLCVLLTVLETAVRQLLEPGDADIERIPEIFLSGLEEALAALRSPGLRASLANLVRLEEAVYRSGRRNTYLADVLGVDMLTDTTERSPTFCTPPFRRCDDTSAAESWAFLRVPHSPTAEAWRTLLGREPRCVSWSEEIVRAMTPPETADRTVDIVRRIGVADLMKFTIGLDGAPYRPLGPEDIVVALVGPDEGPLLAEDGFVRTALQDHRAMGGRTGLIVCRSSDSAAGELPIGGWTPDVVVELPISRNGMLLDGIVRASVKMLLNALSTCTMVRLGRVMGNTMIWVVASNLKLIDRATRYIVRLTDLPYDDACRLLFDSVEYVTPRMAADQAYPPVVGLSVIRARRGVGPEEAERLLWAEIGVQTPAT
;
A
#
# COMPACT_ATOMS: atom_id res chain seq x y z
N MET A 1 26.69 26.28 -7.43
CA MET A 1 25.25 26.37 -7.15
C MET A 1 24.75 27.70 -7.67
N SER A 2 23.49 27.77 -8.10
CA SER A 2 22.88 29.05 -8.48
C SER A 2 22.45 29.83 -7.23
N ALA A 3 22.36 31.16 -7.35
CA ALA A 3 21.84 32.00 -6.28
C ALA A 3 20.37 31.67 -5.92
N ALA A 4 19.58 31.18 -6.88
CA ALA A 4 18.19 30.83 -6.67
C ALA A 4 18.03 29.54 -5.85
N SER A 5 18.84 28.51 -6.14
CA SER A 5 18.86 27.26 -5.35
C SER A 5 19.34 27.49 -3.92
N ASP A 6 20.36 28.33 -3.74
CA ASP A 6 20.85 28.70 -2.40
C ASP A 6 19.80 29.43 -1.57
N GLN A 7 19.04 30.34 -2.18
CA GLN A 7 17.94 31.04 -1.52
C GLN A 7 16.85 30.06 -1.08
N ARG A 8 16.38 29.17 -1.98
CA ARG A 8 15.33 28.19 -1.65
C ARG A 8 15.76 27.21 -0.55
N ALA A 9 17.03 26.79 -0.57
CA ALA A 9 17.59 25.98 0.51
C ALA A 9 17.59 26.73 1.84
N ALA A 10 17.98 28.01 1.85
CA ALA A 10 17.96 28.83 3.07
C ALA A 10 16.53 29.04 3.61
N GLU A 11 15.55 29.28 2.73
CA GLU A 11 14.13 29.40 3.10
C GLU A 11 13.60 28.12 3.75
N PHE A 12 13.92 26.95 3.19
CA PHE A 12 13.55 25.67 3.80
C PHE A 12 14.27 25.42 5.12
N LEU A 13 15.58 25.63 5.18
CA LEU A 13 16.39 25.38 6.38
C LEU A 13 15.93 26.24 7.57
N ALA A 14 15.37 27.42 7.32
CA ALA A 14 14.80 28.29 8.35
C ALA A 14 13.55 27.71 9.04
N ILE A 15 12.87 26.74 8.43
CA ILE A 15 11.65 26.10 8.94
C ILE A 15 11.77 24.58 9.06
N ALA A 16 12.93 24.01 8.72
CA ALA A 16 13.09 22.55 8.55
C ALA A 16 12.87 21.78 9.86
N ASP A 17 13.13 22.38 11.01
CA ASP A 17 12.89 21.81 12.34
C ASP A 17 11.44 21.37 12.55
N GLN A 18 10.48 22.07 11.95
CA GLN A 18 9.05 21.73 12.01
C GLN A 18 8.67 20.48 11.21
N PHE A 19 9.55 20.01 10.31
CA PHE A 19 9.29 18.93 9.37
C PHE A 19 10.28 17.75 9.47
N ARG A 20 11.20 17.80 10.44
CA ARG A 20 12.21 16.75 10.70
C ARG A 20 11.59 15.54 11.37
N LEU A 21 11.03 14.63 10.56
CA LEU A 21 10.51 13.34 11.02
C LEU A 21 11.62 12.27 11.14
N GLY A 22 12.90 12.65 11.03
CA GLY A 22 14.03 11.71 11.04
C GLY A 22 14.25 10.94 12.35
N ALA A 23 13.66 11.39 13.46
CA ALA A 23 13.68 10.68 14.73
C ALA A 23 12.72 9.47 14.75
N LEU A 24 11.75 9.42 13.83
CA LEU A 24 10.77 8.34 13.78
C LEU A 24 11.43 7.04 13.30
N VAL A 25 11.13 5.94 13.98
CA VAL A 25 11.62 4.59 13.64
C VAL A 25 11.18 4.19 12.23
N THR A 26 9.97 4.57 11.82
CA THR A 26 9.46 4.32 10.45
C THR A 26 10.24 5.05 9.35
N GLU A 27 10.98 6.10 9.68
CA GLU A 27 11.85 6.85 8.76
C GLU A 27 13.32 6.42 8.84
N ALA A 28 13.66 5.55 9.79
CA ALA A 28 14.98 4.96 9.92
C ALA A 28 15.20 3.86 8.86
N SER A 29 16.45 3.49 8.68
CA SER A 29 16.82 2.42 7.77
C SER A 29 16.99 1.10 8.50
N HIS A 30 16.53 0.03 7.87
CA HIS A 30 16.69 -1.31 8.40
C HIS A 30 18.09 -1.87 8.12
N PRO A 31 18.79 -2.46 9.12
CA PRO A 31 20.15 -2.94 8.95
C PRO A 31 20.27 -4.15 8.01
N VAL A 32 19.29 -5.06 8.02
CA VAL A 32 19.29 -6.29 7.17
C VAL A 32 19.31 -5.97 5.68
N THR A 33 18.73 -4.83 5.28
CA THR A 33 18.60 -4.44 3.87
C THR A 33 19.47 -3.25 3.52
N ALA A 34 20.41 -2.84 4.38
CA ALA A 34 21.19 -1.61 4.16
C ALA A 34 21.91 -1.59 2.79
N ASP A 35 22.31 -2.75 2.29
CA ASP A 35 22.98 -3.01 1.01
C ASP A 35 22.07 -3.72 -0.03
N LEU A 36 20.74 -3.61 0.11
CA LEU A 36 19.78 -4.35 -0.72
C LEU A 36 19.98 -4.12 -2.22
N GLY A 37 20.35 -2.90 -2.65
CA GLY A 37 20.65 -2.59 -4.04
C GLY A 37 21.84 -3.38 -4.58
N GLU A 38 22.90 -3.51 -3.79
CA GLU A 38 24.07 -4.32 -4.10
C GLU A 38 23.72 -5.81 -4.16
N VAL A 39 23.00 -6.30 -3.16
CA VAL A 39 22.55 -7.69 -3.07
C VAL A 39 21.67 -8.04 -4.27
N ALA A 40 20.68 -7.22 -4.61
CA ALA A 40 19.79 -7.45 -5.74
C ALA A 40 20.54 -7.44 -7.09
N ARG A 41 21.63 -6.67 -7.21
CA ARG A 41 22.50 -6.73 -8.39
C ARG A 41 23.18 -8.10 -8.55
N ALA A 42 23.62 -8.70 -7.45
CA ALA A 42 24.30 -9.99 -7.43
C ALA A 42 23.34 -11.19 -7.48
N SER A 43 22.27 -11.18 -6.69
CA SER A 43 21.30 -12.27 -6.56
C SER A 43 19.92 -11.75 -6.20
N VAL A 44 18.96 -11.95 -7.11
CA VAL A 44 17.54 -11.63 -6.88
C VAL A 44 16.96 -12.47 -5.74
N GLU A 45 17.38 -13.73 -5.61
CA GLU A 45 16.87 -14.67 -4.58
C GLU A 45 17.34 -14.26 -3.19
N GLU A 46 18.61 -13.83 -3.05
CA GLU A 46 19.12 -13.31 -1.78
C GLU A 46 18.42 -11.99 -1.42
N ALA A 47 18.20 -11.10 -2.40
CA ALA A 47 17.48 -9.85 -2.14
C ALA A 47 16.04 -10.10 -1.67
N LEU A 48 15.35 -11.09 -2.26
CA LEU A 48 14.04 -11.52 -1.79
C LEU A 48 14.11 -12.09 -0.36
N ASP A 49 15.12 -12.91 -0.05
CA ASP A 49 15.29 -13.42 1.32
C ASP A 49 15.50 -12.29 2.34
N ARG A 50 16.32 -11.28 2.01
CA ARG A 50 16.51 -10.10 2.89
C ARG A 50 15.22 -9.34 3.11
N LEU A 51 14.37 -9.20 2.09
CA LEU A 51 13.06 -8.56 2.23
C LEU A 51 12.15 -9.35 3.17
N PHE A 52 12.12 -10.68 3.05
CA PHE A 52 11.36 -11.55 3.95
C PHE A 52 11.97 -11.66 5.36
N GLU A 53 13.29 -11.55 5.51
CA GLU A 53 13.96 -11.51 6.81
C GLU A 53 13.49 -10.29 7.63
N VAL A 54 13.23 -9.14 6.99
CA VAL A 54 12.63 -7.99 7.71
C VAL A 54 11.18 -8.25 8.12
N ASP A 55 10.45 -9.12 7.42
CA ASP A 55 9.09 -9.50 7.84
C ASP A 55 9.11 -10.37 9.13
N ASP A 56 10.27 -10.87 9.59
CA ASP A 56 10.41 -11.46 10.93
C ASP A 56 10.02 -10.45 12.02
N ASP A 57 10.20 -9.13 11.80
CA ASP A 57 9.77 -8.07 12.73
C ASP A 57 8.24 -7.98 12.85
N VAL A 58 7.51 -8.27 11.76
CA VAL A 58 6.04 -8.34 11.76
C VAL A 58 5.60 -9.50 12.65
N VAL A 59 6.19 -10.67 12.45
CA VAL A 59 5.90 -11.87 13.26
C VAL A 59 6.26 -11.62 14.72
N ALA A 60 7.41 -11.00 14.99
CA ALA A 60 7.84 -10.67 16.35
C ALA A 60 6.90 -9.67 17.05
N ARG A 61 6.41 -8.64 16.35
CA ARG A 61 5.41 -7.73 16.94
C ARG A 61 4.06 -8.41 17.15
N TYR A 62 3.62 -9.24 16.21
CA TYR A 62 2.36 -9.99 16.32
C TYR A 62 2.42 -10.99 17.48
N ARG A 63 3.53 -11.71 17.66
CA ARG A 63 3.73 -12.60 18.82
C ARG A 63 3.60 -11.86 20.15
N ARG A 64 4.23 -10.69 20.28
CA ARG A 64 4.06 -9.84 21.46
C ARG A 64 2.61 -9.43 21.68
N TRP A 65 1.87 -9.11 20.60
CA TRP A 65 0.44 -8.78 20.68
C TRP A 65 -0.40 -9.96 21.22
N VAL A 66 -0.07 -11.19 20.82
CA VAL A 66 -0.68 -12.42 21.34
C VAL A 66 -0.36 -12.59 22.83
N GLU A 67 0.91 -12.48 23.21
CA GLU A 67 1.37 -12.61 24.61
C GLU A 67 0.76 -11.55 25.54
N GLU A 68 0.53 -10.34 25.04
CA GLU A 68 -0.16 -9.24 25.74
C GLU A 68 -1.65 -9.52 25.95
N GLY A 69 -2.24 -10.51 25.27
CA GLY A 69 -3.68 -10.79 25.32
C GLY A 69 -4.53 -9.65 24.74
N ALA A 70 -3.93 -8.78 23.91
CA ALA A 70 -4.51 -7.50 23.53
C ALA A 70 -5.70 -7.62 22.57
N THR A 71 -5.85 -8.74 21.85
CA THR A 71 -7.01 -8.99 20.98
C THR A 71 -8.32 -8.94 21.73
N ARG A 72 -8.42 -9.59 22.89
CA ARG A 72 -9.67 -9.77 23.63
C ARG A 72 -10.37 -8.44 23.95
N PRO A 73 -9.76 -7.48 24.66
CA PRO A 73 -10.47 -6.25 25.03
C PRO A 73 -10.92 -5.43 23.82
N VAL A 74 -10.15 -5.45 22.73
CA VAL A 74 -10.53 -4.75 21.49
C VAL A 74 -11.70 -5.45 20.80
N ALA A 75 -11.66 -6.78 20.68
CA ALA A 75 -12.72 -7.55 20.07
C ALA A 75 -14.02 -7.51 20.89
N GLU A 76 -13.94 -7.54 22.22
CA GLU A 76 -15.11 -7.42 23.11
C GLU A 76 -15.79 -6.05 22.97
N ALA A 77 -15.02 -4.96 22.88
CA ALA A 77 -15.56 -3.63 22.66
C ALA A 77 -16.25 -3.51 21.29
N LEU A 78 -15.61 -4.01 20.23
CA LEU A 78 -16.19 -4.07 18.89
C LEU A 78 -17.48 -4.91 18.89
N LEU A 79 -17.45 -6.10 19.48
CA LEU A 79 -18.60 -6.99 19.58
C LEU A 79 -19.74 -6.34 20.37
N GLY A 80 -19.44 -5.63 21.44
CA GLY A 80 -20.41 -4.87 22.23
C GLY A 80 -21.13 -3.81 21.39
N ALA A 81 -20.37 -3.00 20.64
CA ALA A 81 -20.91 -2.02 19.71
C ALA A 81 -21.81 -2.68 18.65
N LEU A 82 -21.33 -3.74 17.99
CA LEU A 82 -22.09 -4.46 16.97
C LEU A 82 -23.36 -5.09 17.57
N ARG A 83 -23.32 -5.72 18.75
CA ARG A 83 -24.53 -6.28 19.38
C ARG A 83 -25.54 -5.20 19.77
N ALA A 84 -25.09 -3.99 20.08
CA ALA A 84 -25.94 -2.84 20.37
C ALA A 84 -26.50 -2.14 19.12
N GLY A 85 -26.16 -2.59 17.92
CA GLY A 85 -26.61 -1.98 16.66
C GLY A 85 -25.66 -0.92 16.09
N GLY A 86 -24.51 -0.70 16.74
CA GLY A 86 -23.45 0.18 16.26
C GLY A 86 -22.70 -0.37 15.05
N ARG A 87 -21.85 0.48 14.48
CA ARG A 87 -21.04 0.23 13.28
C ARG A 87 -19.55 0.29 13.57
N VAL A 88 -18.75 -0.26 12.67
CA VAL A 88 -17.29 -0.18 12.68
C VAL A 88 -16.78 0.66 11.52
N PHE A 89 -15.84 1.55 11.81
CA PHE A 89 -15.21 2.45 10.86
C PHE A 89 -13.71 2.20 10.81
N PHE A 90 -13.15 2.10 9.61
CA PHE A 90 -11.70 2.05 9.37
C PHE A 90 -11.28 3.30 8.61
N THR A 91 -10.28 4.01 9.09
CA THR A 91 -9.81 5.22 8.41
C THR A 91 -8.31 5.23 8.25
N GLY A 92 -7.82 5.76 7.13
CA GLY A 92 -6.39 5.88 6.88
C GLY A 92 -6.06 6.74 5.68
N CYS A 93 -4.76 6.90 5.43
CA CYS A 93 -4.24 7.56 4.24
C CYS A 93 -3.22 6.67 3.51
N GLY A 94 -3.08 6.85 2.19
CA GLY A 94 -2.14 6.07 1.38
C GLY A 94 -2.35 4.57 1.61
N SER A 95 -1.33 3.88 2.10
CA SER A 95 -1.40 2.43 2.32
C SER A 95 -2.37 2.05 3.44
N THR A 96 -2.48 2.86 4.51
CA THR A 96 -3.48 2.63 5.57
C THR A 96 -4.91 2.94 5.13
N GLY A 97 -5.07 3.87 4.18
CA GLY A 97 -6.35 4.14 3.54
C GLY A 97 -6.82 2.96 2.68
N ARG A 98 -5.91 2.37 1.90
CA ARG A 98 -6.20 1.16 1.11
C ARG A 98 -6.42 -0.06 2.00
N LEU A 99 -5.67 -0.18 3.10
CA LEU A 99 -5.94 -1.17 4.15
C LEU A 99 -7.35 -1.00 4.73
N SER A 100 -7.79 0.24 5.00
CA SER A 100 -9.15 0.50 5.53
C SER A 100 -10.23 0.02 4.56
N ILE A 101 -10.07 0.26 3.27
CA ILE A 101 -10.98 -0.24 2.22
C ILE A 101 -10.93 -1.76 2.14
N LEU A 102 -9.73 -2.37 2.22
CA LEU A 102 -9.55 -3.83 2.22
C LEU A 102 -10.27 -4.50 3.40
N LEU A 103 -10.16 -3.95 4.61
CA LEU A 103 -10.84 -4.47 5.80
C LEU A 103 -12.37 -4.43 5.63
N GLU A 104 -12.90 -3.32 5.11
CA GLU A 104 -14.33 -3.21 4.80
C GLU A 104 -14.76 -4.20 3.71
N SER A 105 -13.99 -4.34 2.63
CA SER A 105 -14.34 -5.24 1.52
C SER A 105 -14.33 -6.70 1.97
N ILE A 106 -13.36 -7.09 2.81
CA ILE A 106 -13.29 -8.43 3.42
C ILE A 106 -14.53 -8.68 4.30
N TRP A 107 -14.88 -7.73 5.17
CA TRP A 107 -16.06 -7.83 6.03
C TRP A 107 -17.36 -8.01 5.23
N ARG A 108 -17.59 -7.13 4.25
CA ARG A 108 -18.81 -7.13 3.43
C ARG A 108 -18.92 -8.41 2.60
N ARG A 109 -17.81 -8.87 2.03
CA ARG A 109 -17.76 -10.12 1.28
C ARG A 109 -18.05 -11.32 2.17
N PHE A 110 -17.40 -11.40 3.34
CA PHE A 110 -17.62 -12.50 4.27
C PHE A 110 -19.11 -12.68 4.60
N TRP A 111 -19.83 -11.60 4.95
CA TRP A 111 -21.24 -11.72 5.29
C TRP A 111 -22.10 -12.15 4.10
N ARG A 112 -21.80 -11.68 2.89
CA ARG A 112 -22.47 -12.15 1.67
C ARG A 112 -22.26 -13.65 1.47
N ASP A 113 -21.01 -14.10 1.51
CA ASP A 113 -20.65 -15.50 1.33
C ASP A 113 -21.22 -16.37 2.47
N ALA A 114 -21.34 -15.84 3.69
CA ALA A 114 -21.94 -16.51 4.82
C ALA A 114 -23.44 -16.81 4.60
N ALA A 115 -24.18 -15.92 3.94
CA ALA A 115 -25.56 -16.17 3.55
C ALA A 115 -25.65 -17.28 2.49
N ASP A 116 -24.82 -17.20 1.44
CA ASP A 116 -24.79 -18.20 0.35
C ASP A 116 -24.41 -19.60 0.86
N ARG A 117 -23.56 -19.66 1.90
CA ARG A 117 -23.14 -20.90 2.56
C ARG A 117 -24.09 -21.37 3.67
N GLY A 118 -25.15 -20.63 3.97
CA GLY A 118 -26.11 -20.96 5.04
C GLY A 118 -25.55 -20.83 6.46
N LEU A 119 -24.44 -20.10 6.65
CA LEU A 119 -23.86 -19.80 7.97
C LEU A 119 -24.67 -18.73 8.72
N ALA A 120 -25.39 -17.87 8.00
CA ALA A 120 -26.30 -16.87 8.55
C ALA A 120 -27.53 -16.70 7.65
N ASP A 121 -28.65 -16.27 8.23
CA ASP A 121 -29.81 -15.83 7.45
C ASP A 121 -29.46 -14.61 6.57
N ALA A 122 -30.01 -14.54 5.36
CA ALA A 122 -29.70 -13.49 4.39
C ALA A 122 -29.99 -12.08 4.90
N THR A 123 -31.06 -11.89 5.68
CA THR A 123 -31.41 -10.58 6.27
C THR A 123 -30.36 -10.15 7.28
N ARG A 124 -30.00 -11.07 8.19
CA ARG A 124 -28.99 -10.84 9.22
C ARG A 124 -27.62 -10.57 8.61
N ALA A 125 -27.26 -11.33 7.58
CA ALA A 125 -25.98 -11.18 6.90
C ALA A 125 -25.89 -9.84 6.16
N ALA A 126 -26.96 -9.42 5.47
CA ALA A 126 -27.03 -8.10 4.85
C ALA A 126 -26.88 -6.98 5.90
N GLU A 127 -27.63 -7.08 7.01
CA GLU A 127 -27.56 -6.11 8.11
C GLU A 127 -26.15 -6.00 8.70
N LEU A 128 -25.47 -7.13 8.97
CA LEU A 128 -24.11 -7.12 9.52
C LEU A 128 -23.08 -6.66 8.49
N GLY A 129 -23.23 -7.06 7.22
CA GLY A 129 -22.39 -6.59 6.12
C GLY A 129 -22.41 -5.07 5.99
N ASP A 130 -23.57 -4.44 6.17
CA ASP A 130 -23.75 -2.99 6.08
C ASP A 130 -23.32 -2.19 7.30
N ARG A 131 -22.71 -2.84 8.31
CA ARG A 131 -22.19 -2.18 9.52
C ARG A 131 -20.69 -1.88 9.48
N ALA A 132 -19.98 -2.22 8.41
CA ALA A 132 -18.59 -1.82 8.22
C ALA A 132 -18.48 -0.65 7.22
N PHE A 133 -17.65 0.33 7.57
CA PHE A 133 -17.42 1.54 6.79
C PHE A 133 -15.92 1.79 6.70
N SER A 134 -15.45 2.33 5.57
CA SER A 134 -14.09 2.86 5.43
C SER A 134 -14.12 4.31 4.96
N ALA A 135 -13.11 5.07 5.37
CA ALA A 135 -12.79 6.35 4.76
C ALA A 135 -11.29 6.46 4.50
N MET A 136 -10.94 6.89 3.29
CA MET A 136 -9.57 7.19 2.89
C MET A 136 -9.47 8.68 2.56
N ALA A 137 -8.33 9.32 2.87
CA ALA A 137 -8.05 10.67 2.39
C ALA A 137 -8.13 10.70 0.85
N GLY A 138 -9.04 11.52 0.31
CA GLY A 138 -9.36 11.56 -1.13
C GLY A 138 -10.47 10.60 -1.58
N GLY A 139 -11.06 9.83 -0.66
CA GLY A 139 -12.15 8.88 -0.92
C GLY A 139 -11.70 7.66 -1.72
N ASP A 140 -12.65 6.86 -2.21
CA ASP A 140 -12.34 5.64 -2.99
C ASP A 140 -11.55 5.93 -4.29
N PHE A 141 -11.54 7.16 -4.78
CA PHE A 141 -10.65 7.56 -5.89
C PHE A 141 -9.18 7.30 -5.54
N ALA A 142 -8.81 7.55 -4.28
CA ALA A 142 -7.45 7.39 -3.83
C ALA A 142 -6.99 5.92 -3.81
N LEU A 143 -7.91 4.95 -3.90
CA LEU A 143 -7.57 3.54 -4.06
C LEU A 143 -6.75 3.29 -5.32
N ILE A 144 -7.06 3.96 -6.44
CA ILE A 144 -6.41 3.76 -7.75
C ILE A 144 -5.37 4.82 -8.12
N LYS A 145 -5.46 6.02 -7.52
CA LYS A 145 -4.48 7.10 -7.74
C LYS A 145 -4.37 8.00 -6.51
N SER A 146 -3.18 8.09 -5.93
CA SER A 146 -2.94 8.91 -4.74
C SER A 146 -3.31 10.39 -4.96
N VAL A 147 -3.92 11.00 -3.94
CA VAL A 147 -4.36 12.40 -3.94
C VAL A 147 -3.44 13.21 -3.02
N GLU A 148 -2.36 13.73 -3.58
CA GLU A 148 -1.32 14.44 -2.82
C GLU A 148 -1.86 15.68 -2.09
N GLY A 149 -1.42 15.88 -0.85
CA GLY A 149 -1.76 17.02 -0.01
C GLY A 149 -3.12 16.93 0.69
N PHE A 150 -3.96 15.95 0.34
CA PHE A 150 -5.26 15.78 1.00
C PHE A 150 -5.12 15.30 2.46
N GLU A 151 -4.04 14.58 2.75
CA GLU A 151 -3.73 13.97 4.04
C GLU A 151 -3.24 14.96 5.11
N ASP A 152 -2.85 16.16 4.68
CA ASP A 152 -2.27 17.18 5.54
C ASP A 152 -3.32 17.95 6.34
N PHE A 153 -4.61 17.83 5.99
CA PHE A 153 -5.70 18.59 6.60
C PHE A 153 -6.52 17.78 7.61
N THR A 154 -6.41 18.13 8.90
CA THR A 154 -7.25 17.56 9.97
C THR A 154 -8.74 17.78 9.74
N GLN A 155 -9.14 18.95 9.22
CA GLN A 155 -10.54 19.27 8.93
C GLN A 155 -11.14 18.36 7.86
N PHE A 156 -10.35 17.90 6.90
CA PHE A 156 -10.84 16.97 5.87
C PHE A 156 -11.16 15.60 6.45
N GLY A 157 -10.33 15.11 7.39
CA GLY A 157 -10.60 13.88 8.13
C GLY A 157 -11.86 13.97 8.96
N ARG A 158 -11.99 15.05 9.74
CA ARG A 158 -13.22 15.35 10.51
C ARG A 158 -14.44 15.33 9.59
N ARG A 159 -14.36 16.02 8.46
CA ARG A 159 -15.48 16.12 7.53
C ARG A 159 -15.86 14.76 6.91
N GLN A 160 -14.91 13.98 6.44
CA GLN A 160 -15.22 12.70 5.78
C GLN A 160 -15.89 11.71 6.75
N ILE A 161 -15.42 11.62 8.00
CA ILE A 161 -16.05 10.72 8.97
C ILE A 161 -17.42 11.25 9.43
N ALA A 162 -17.58 12.57 9.53
CA ALA A 162 -18.86 13.23 9.77
C ALA A 162 -19.88 12.94 8.66
N ASP A 163 -19.47 12.98 7.39
CA ASP A 163 -20.33 12.68 6.23
C ASP A 163 -20.79 11.22 6.21
N LEU A 164 -20.00 10.29 6.76
CA LEU A 164 -20.43 8.90 6.98
C LEU A 164 -21.37 8.73 8.19
N GLY A 165 -21.61 9.81 8.92
CA GLY A 165 -22.58 9.88 10.01
C GLY A 165 -22.15 9.09 11.23
N ILE A 166 -20.86 8.96 11.53
CA ILE A 166 -20.39 8.31 12.76
C ILE A 166 -21.06 8.95 14.00
N GLY A 167 -21.31 8.16 15.04
CA GLY A 167 -21.95 8.63 16.26
C GLY A 167 -21.76 7.73 17.47
N ALA A 168 -22.51 8.03 18.52
CA ALA A 168 -22.48 7.27 19.77
C ALA A 168 -22.85 5.79 19.54
N GLY A 169 -22.07 4.89 20.14
CA GLY A 169 -22.22 3.44 19.98
C GLY A 169 -21.46 2.83 18.81
N ASP A 170 -20.87 3.65 17.93
CA ASP A 170 -19.96 3.18 16.89
C ASP A 170 -18.52 3.02 17.41
N ILE A 171 -17.70 2.29 16.64
CA ILE A 171 -16.26 2.12 16.88
C ILE A 171 -15.48 2.62 15.66
N LEU A 172 -14.45 3.44 15.89
CA LEU A 172 -13.49 3.89 14.89
C LEU A 172 -12.11 3.29 15.16
N PHE A 173 -11.52 2.65 14.15
CA PHE A 173 -10.09 2.42 14.03
C PHE A 173 -9.48 3.52 13.16
N ALA A 174 -8.76 4.45 13.79
CA ALA A 174 -7.98 5.50 13.14
C ALA A 174 -6.57 4.98 12.87
N ILE A 175 -6.31 4.56 11.62
CA ILE A 175 -5.12 3.81 11.22
C ILE A 175 -4.15 4.73 10.49
N THR A 176 -2.93 4.87 11.02
CA THR A 176 -1.84 5.66 10.43
C THR A 176 -0.55 4.88 10.58
N GLU A 177 0.36 4.89 9.60
CA GLU A 177 1.62 4.16 9.76
C GLU A 177 2.51 4.81 10.81
N GLY A 178 2.83 6.09 10.61
CA GLY A 178 3.80 6.79 11.45
C GLY A 178 3.20 7.39 12.72
N GLY A 179 1.87 7.46 12.88
CA GLY A 179 1.23 8.08 14.05
C GLY A 179 1.05 9.59 13.92
N GLU A 180 1.43 10.20 12.80
CA GLU A 180 1.47 11.65 12.60
C GLU A 180 0.53 12.16 11.50
N THR A 181 -0.25 11.33 10.83
CA THR A 181 -1.07 11.79 9.69
C THR A 181 -2.23 12.70 10.15
N SER A 182 -2.19 13.99 9.77
CA SER A 182 -3.16 15.01 10.20
C SER A 182 -4.61 14.63 9.89
N TRP A 183 -4.88 14.09 8.70
CA TRP A 183 -6.22 13.63 8.30
C TRP A 183 -6.75 12.51 9.21
N VAL A 184 -5.91 11.51 9.55
CA VAL A 184 -6.30 10.40 10.44
C VAL A 184 -6.53 10.88 11.88
N ILE A 185 -5.69 11.81 12.35
CA ILE A 185 -5.91 12.47 13.64
C ILE A 185 -7.24 13.23 13.64
N GLY A 186 -7.62 13.83 12.51
CA GLY A 186 -8.92 14.46 12.34
C GLY A 186 -10.10 13.49 12.46
N THR A 187 -10.00 12.29 11.88
CA THR A 187 -11.06 11.27 12.03
C THR A 187 -11.20 10.82 13.47
N ALA A 188 -10.09 10.62 14.18
CA ALA A 188 -10.07 10.26 15.59
C ALA A 188 -10.79 11.29 16.45
N TRP A 189 -10.48 12.58 16.27
CA TRP A 189 -11.12 13.64 17.04
C TRP A 189 -12.62 13.80 16.76
N GLU A 190 -13.03 13.77 15.49
CA GLU A 190 -14.46 13.89 15.15
C GLU A 190 -15.28 12.72 15.71
N ALA A 191 -14.76 11.50 15.62
CA ALA A 191 -15.42 10.33 16.18
C ALA A 191 -15.58 10.45 17.69
N LEU A 192 -14.52 10.90 18.38
CA LEU A 192 -14.54 11.13 19.82
C LEU A 192 -15.55 12.22 20.21
N ASP A 193 -15.57 13.34 19.48
CA ASP A 193 -16.51 14.45 19.71
C ASP A 193 -17.98 14.02 19.52
N ARG A 194 -18.21 13.00 18.68
CA ARG A 194 -19.53 12.40 18.43
C ARG A 194 -19.88 11.23 19.35
N GLY A 195 -19.00 10.88 20.29
CA GLY A 195 -19.23 9.83 21.30
C GLY A 195 -18.99 8.40 20.81
N ALA A 196 -18.30 8.20 19.68
CA ALA A 196 -17.86 6.89 19.24
C ALA A 196 -16.64 6.42 20.08
N GLY A 197 -16.47 5.10 20.20
CA GLY A 197 -15.22 4.54 20.74
C GLY A 197 -14.09 4.67 19.71
N VAL A 198 -12.91 5.12 20.13
CA VAL A 198 -11.80 5.41 19.21
C VAL A 198 -10.56 4.59 19.56
N TYR A 199 -10.01 3.93 18.55
CA TYR A 199 -8.77 3.17 18.58
C TYR A 199 -7.77 3.80 17.62
N PHE A 200 -6.66 4.31 18.13
CA PHE A 200 -5.60 4.92 17.34
C PHE A 200 -4.48 3.90 17.09
N VAL A 201 -4.26 3.53 15.82
CA VAL A 201 -3.36 2.45 15.40
C VAL A 201 -2.14 3.02 14.69
N TYR A 202 -0.93 2.73 15.17
CA TYR A 202 0.33 3.34 14.69
C TYR A 202 1.57 2.48 14.94
N ASN A 203 2.70 2.78 14.28
CA ASN A 203 3.90 1.94 14.25
C ASN A 203 5.20 2.66 14.67
N ASN A 204 5.11 3.72 15.48
CA ASN A 204 6.27 4.33 16.14
C ASN A 204 6.17 4.20 17.67
N PRO A 205 7.32 4.16 18.38
CA PRO A 205 7.32 4.18 19.85
C PRO A 205 6.59 5.39 20.42
N ASP A 206 5.88 5.19 21.53
CA ASP A 206 5.08 6.24 22.17
C ASP A 206 5.93 7.43 22.60
N ASP A 207 7.07 7.15 23.24
CA ASP A 207 8.01 8.15 23.74
C ASP A 207 8.54 9.03 22.62
N ILE A 208 8.93 8.45 21.48
CA ILE A 208 9.41 9.17 20.31
C ILE A 208 8.32 10.09 19.72
N LEU A 209 7.09 9.59 19.55
CA LEU A 209 5.99 10.41 19.02
C LEU A 209 5.59 11.52 19.98
N VAL A 210 5.47 11.20 21.27
CA VAL A 210 5.13 12.16 22.32
C VAL A 210 6.21 13.24 22.43
N GLU A 211 7.49 12.91 22.32
CA GLU A 211 8.57 13.89 22.40
C GLU A 211 8.57 14.82 21.18
N HIS A 212 8.52 14.26 19.98
CA HIS A 212 8.86 15.01 18.76
C HIS A 212 7.67 15.49 17.92
N VAL A 213 6.45 14.98 18.13
CA VAL A 213 5.29 15.30 17.27
C VAL A 213 4.08 15.73 18.12
N GLU A 214 3.83 17.03 18.18
CA GLU A 214 2.78 17.62 19.02
C GLU A 214 1.39 17.02 18.76
N ARG A 215 0.93 16.98 17.50
CA ARG A 215 -0.38 16.40 17.15
C ARG A 215 -0.51 14.92 17.50
N SER A 216 0.60 14.16 17.48
CA SER A 216 0.61 12.77 17.92
C SER A 216 0.55 12.66 19.43
N ARG A 217 1.28 13.52 20.16
CA ARG A 217 1.22 13.63 21.62
C ARG A 217 -0.22 13.85 22.09
N GLU A 218 -0.95 14.79 21.49
CA GLU A 218 -2.33 15.11 21.88
C GLU A 218 -3.26 13.89 21.80
N VAL A 219 -3.20 13.13 20.70
CA VAL A 219 -4.04 11.94 20.50
C VAL A 219 -3.59 10.78 21.39
N ILE A 220 -2.28 10.57 21.54
CA ILE A 220 -1.72 9.49 22.37
C ILE A 220 -1.99 9.72 23.86
N GLN A 221 -2.02 10.97 24.32
CA GLN A 221 -2.24 11.30 25.73
C GLN A 221 -3.72 11.50 26.09
N GLU A 222 -4.64 11.47 25.12
CA GLU A 222 -6.08 11.56 25.36
C GLU A 222 -6.61 10.26 25.98
N PRO A 223 -7.02 10.25 27.26
CA PRO A 223 -7.41 9.02 27.97
C PRO A 223 -8.65 8.32 27.41
N ARG A 224 -9.48 9.01 26.62
CA ARG A 224 -10.65 8.42 25.98
C ARG A 224 -10.32 7.65 24.69
N ILE A 225 -9.11 7.82 24.14
CA ILE A 225 -8.64 7.13 22.94
C ILE A 225 -7.82 5.91 23.35
N THR A 226 -8.19 4.73 22.82
CA THR A 226 -7.42 3.50 23.04
C THR A 226 -6.25 3.43 22.06
N ARG A 227 -5.05 3.19 22.58
CA ARG A 227 -3.80 3.18 21.82
C ARG A 227 -3.47 1.77 21.36
N LEU A 228 -3.28 1.56 20.06
CA LEU A 228 -2.80 0.31 19.48
C LEU A 228 -1.42 0.55 18.86
N ASN A 229 -0.38 0.50 19.69
CA ASN A 229 1.00 0.63 19.23
C ASN A 229 1.50 -0.71 18.66
N LEU A 230 1.73 -0.71 17.35
CA LEU A 230 2.16 -1.86 16.55
C LEU A 230 3.58 -1.67 15.98
N THR A 231 4.46 -0.98 16.71
CA THR A 231 5.85 -0.74 16.26
C THR A 231 6.60 -2.05 15.97
N THR A 232 6.93 -2.27 14.69
CA THR A 232 7.74 -3.40 14.22
C THR A 232 9.23 -3.08 14.25
N GLY A 233 9.60 -1.85 13.90
CA GLY A 233 10.98 -1.46 13.62
C GLY A 233 11.06 -0.65 12.33
N PRO A 234 12.27 -0.36 11.83
CA PRO A 234 12.47 0.29 10.53
C PRO A 234 11.93 -0.55 9.37
N MET A 235 11.54 0.11 8.28
CA MET A 235 11.02 -0.60 7.10
C MET A 235 12.15 -1.17 6.22
N ALA A 236 11.88 -2.27 5.51
CA ALA A 236 12.86 -2.91 4.61
C ALA A 236 13.39 -1.95 3.53
N ILE A 237 12.54 -1.05 3.03
CA ILE A 237 12.94 0.16 2.30
C ILE A 237 12.70 1.34 3.23
N THR A 238 13.72 2.16 3.44
CA THR A 238 13.68 3.32 4.35
C THR A 238 12.46 4.19 4.01
N GLY A 239 11.58 4.44 4.99
CA GLY A 239 10.37 5.26 4.82
C GLY A 239 9.21 4.62 4.05
N SER A 240 9.32 3.35 3.61
CA SER A 240 8.30 2.64 2.84
C SER A 240 7.32 1.90 3.76
N THR A 241 6.44 2.66 4.40
CA THR A 241 5.50 2.15 5.42
C THR A 241 4.42 1.20 4.89
N ARG A 242 4.21 1.14 3.57
CA ARG A 242 3.40 0.11 2.89
C ARG A 242 3.85 -1.33 3.16
N MET A 243 5.06 -1.50 3.67
CA MET A 243 5.67 -2.79 3.98
C MET A 243 5.28 -3.25 5.39
N GLN A 244 6.24 -3.40 6.31
CA GLN A 244 6.03 -4.03 7.61
C GLN A 244 4.94 -3.35 8.44
N ALA A 245 4.90 -2.01 8.48
CA ALA A 245 3.95 -1.25 9.28
C ALA A 245 2.48 -1.56 8.94
N THR A 246 2.12 -1.51 7.65
CA THR A 246 0.74 -1.87 7.25
C THR A 246 0.47 -3.38 7.26
N THR A 247 1.49 -4.24 7.14
CA THR A 247 1.32 -5.70 7.30
C THR A 247 0.91 -6.06 8.72
N ILE A 248 1.58 -5.54 9.75
CA ILE A 248 1.20 -5.83 11.15
C ILE A 248 -0.19 -5.28 11.48
N GLN A 249 -0.56 -4.11 10.95
CA GLN A 249 -1.89 -3.53 11.12
C GLN A 249 -2.97 -4.43 10.52
N LEU A 250 -2.75 -4.95 9.31
CA LEU A 250 -3.63 -5.93 8.66
C LEU A 250 -3.81 -7.18 9.53
N CYS A 251 -2.71 -7.76 10.02
CA CYS A 251 -2.75 -8.96 10.86
C CYS A 251 -3.59 -8.74 12.12
N VAL A 252 -3.28 -7.68 12.88
CA VAL A 252 -3.97 -7.38 14.15
C VAL A 252 -5.45 -7.08 13.93
N LEU A 253 -5.80 -6.23 12.96
CA LEU A 253 -7.18 -5.85 12.72
C LEU A 253 -8.02 -7.02 12.18
N LEU A 254 -7.48 -7.85 11.29
CA LEU A 254 -8.20 -9.07 10.85
C LEU A 254 -8.36 -10.09 11.97
N THR A 255 -7.42 -10.17 12.91
CA THR A 255 -7.57 -11.02 14.11
C THR A 255 -8.74 -10.54 14.96
N VAL A 256 -8.82 -9.23 15.23
CA VAL A 256 -9.93 -8.61 15.99
C VAL A 256 -11.27 -8.84 15.28
N LEU A 257 -11.33 -8.65 13.96
CA LEU A 257 -12.55 -8.86 13.18
C LEU A 257 -12.96 -10.33 13.13
N GLU A 258 -12.02 -11.26 13.01
CA GLU A 258 -12.28 -12.70 13.06
C GLU A 258 -12.92 -13.08 14.40
N THR A 259 -12.34 -12.63 15.52
CA THR A 259 -12.86 -12.86 16.86
C THR A 259 -14.30 -12.36 17.00
N ALA A 260 -14.59 -11.15 16.49
CA ALA A 260 -15.94 -10.58 16.53
C ALA A 260 -16.93 -11.34 15.63
N VAL A 261 -16.52 -11.71 14.42
CA VAL A 261 -17.35 -12.46 13.46
C VAL A 261 -17.76 -13.82 14.02
N ARG A 262 -16.83 -14.55 14.64
CA ARG A 262 -17.12 -15.84 15.29
C ARG A 262 -18.16 -15.71 16.39
N GLN A 263 -18.00 -14.74 17.28
CA GLN A 263 -18.98 -14.47 18.34
C GLN A 263 -20.33 -13.95 17.84
N LEU A 264 -20.38 -13.38 16.64
CA LEU A 264 -21.63 -13.02 15.99
C LEU A 264 -22.31 -14.26 15.39
N LEU A 265 -21.58 -15.16 14.74
CA LEU A 265 -22.14 -16.41 14.23
C LEU A 265 -22.62 -17.33 15.36
N GLU A 266 -21.74 -17.60 16.31
CA GLU A 266 -21.95 -18.52 17.43
C GLU A 266 -21.59 -17.84 18.76
N PRO A 267 -22.58 -17.25 19.46
CA PRO A 267 -22.35 -16.67 20.78
C PRO A 267 -21.82 -17.70 21.77
N GLY A 268 -20.66 -17.42 22.37
CA GLY A 268 -20.01 -18.35 23.30
C GLY A 268 -19.09 -19.37 22.64
N ASP A 269 -18.76 -19.19 21.34
CA ASP A 269 -17.67 -19.94 20.69
C ASP A 269 -16.41 -19.87 21.56
N ALA A 270 -15.98 -21.03 22.07
CA ALA A 270 -14.81 -21.14 22.95
C ALA A 270 -13.48 -21.02 22.18
N ASP A 271 -13.52 -21.14 20.85
CA ASP A 271 -12.33 -21.14 20.01
C ASP A 271 -11.78 -19.74 19.79
N ILE A 272 -12.53 -18.70 20.15
CA ILE A 272 -12.11 -17.31 20.01
C ILE A 272 -10.82 -16.98 20.76
N GLU A 273 -10.55 -17.71 21.84
CA GLU A 273 -9.34 -17.58 22.64
C GLU A 273 -8.10 -18.07 21.91
N ARG A 274 -8.28 -18.97 20.94
CA ARG A 274 -7.18 -19.59 20.18
C ARG A 274 -6.88 -18.85 18.88
N ILE A 275 -7.73 -17.90 18.48
CA ILE A 275 -7.62 -17.19 17.20
C ILE A 275 -6.27 -16.45 17.07
N PRO A 276 -5.78 -15.72 18.09
CA PRO A 276 -4.48 -15.06 17.99
C PRO A 276 -3.33 -16.07 17.81
N GLU A 277 -3.33 -17.19 18.52
CA GLU A 277 -2.30 -18.24 18.38
C GLU A 277 -2.39 -18.97 17.03
N ILE A 278 -3.62 -19.24 16.55
CA ILE A 278 -3.86 -19.84 15.24
C ILE A 278 -3.33 -18.94 14.13
N PHE A 279 -3.62 -17.64 14.21
CA PHE A 279 -3.13 -16.66 13.25
C PHE A 279 -1.60 -16.57 13.31
N LEU A 280 -1.00 -16.54 14.51
CA LEU A 280 0.46 -16.50 14.67
C LEU A 280 1.11 -17.72 14.01
N SER A 281 0.62 -18.93 14.26
CA SER A 281 1.13 -20.15 13.61
C SER A 281 1.02 -20.06 12.09
N GLY A 282 -0.14 -19.62 11.58
CA GLY A 282 -0.33 -19.45 10.14
C GLY A 282 0.59 -18.39 9.53
N LEU A 283 0.89 -17.32 10.26
CA LEU A 283 1.81 -16.26 9.83
C LEU A 283 3.26 -16.76 9.81
N GLU A 284 3.68 -17.54 10.81
CA GLU A 284 5.00 -18.19 10.86
C GLU A 284 5.18 -19.18 9.71
N GLU A 285 4.18 -20.03 9.45
CA GLU A 285 4.16 -20.97 8.34
C GLU A 285 4.22 -20.26 6.99
N ALA A 286 3.45 -19.19 6.82
CA ALA A 286 3.46 -18.37 5.61
C ALA A 286 4.82 -17.74 5.35
N LEU A 287 5.45 -17.16 6.36
CA LEU A 287 6.77 -16.55 6.20
C LEU A 287 7.84 -17.60 5.91
N ALA A 288 7.78 -18.76 6.56
CA ALA A 288 8.66 -19.89 6.26
C ALA A 288 8.49 -20.38 4.80
N ALA A 289 7.26 -20.43 4.30
CA ALA A 289 6.98 -20.77 2.91
C ALA A 289 7.54 -19.74 1.93
N LEU A 290 7.37 -18.45 2.20
CA LEU A 290 7.92 -17.36 1.39
C LEU A 290 9.46 -17.40 1.32
N ARG A 291 10.10 -17.82 2.41
CA ARG A 291 11.56 -17.99 2.49
C ARG A 291 12.07 -19.32 1.95
N SER A 292 11.18 -20.23 1.55
CA SER A 292 11.59 -21.53 1.00
C SER A 292 12.40 -21.35 -0.30
N PRO A 293 13.46 -22.15 -0.55
CA PRO A 293 14.26 -22.02 -1.76
C PRO A 293 13.44 -22.14 -3.06
N GLY A 294 12.44 -23.03 -3.09
CA GLY A 294 11.58 -23.25 -4.25
C GLY A 294 10.72 -22.02 -4.58
N LEU A 295 10.02 -21.48 -3.58
CA LEU A 295 9.18 -20.29 -3.79
C LEU A 295 10.05 -19.07 -4.15
N ARG A 296 11.16 -18.83 -3.43
CA ARG A 296 12.08 -17.73 -3.74
C ARG A 296 12.62 -17.80 -5.16
N ALA A 297 13.00 -18.99 -5.64
CA ALA A 297 13.48 -19.17 -7.01
C ALA A 297 12.39 -18.84 -8.05
N SER A 298 11.16 -19.32 -7.87
CA SER A 298 10.04 -19.00 -8.75
C SER A 298 9.67 -17.51 -8.71
N LEU A 299 9.67 -16.89 -7.53
CA LEU A 299 9.41 -15.47 -7.36
C LEU A 299 10.51 -14.61 -8.00
N ALA A 300 11.77 -15.03 -7.88
CA ALA A 300 12.90 -14.38 -8.55
C ALA A 300 12.78 -14.44 -10.08
N ASN A 301 12.25 -15.54 -10.63
CA ASN A 301 11.95 -15.62 -12.07
C ASN A 301 10.86 -14.61 -12.49
N LEU A 302 9.85 -14.39 -11.64
CA LEU A 302 8.82 -13.38 -11.89
C LEU A 302 9.39 -11.96 -11.79
N VAL A 303 10.26 -11.68 -10.80
CA VAL A 303 11.00 -10.40 -10.70
C VAL A 303 11.81 -10.14 -11.98
N ARG A 304 12.58 -11.12 -12.44
CA ARG A 304 13.39 -10.99 -13.68
C ARG A 304 12.52 -10.78 -14.91
N LEU A 305 11.35 -11.44 -14.97
CA LEU A 305 10.39 -11.25 -16.05
C LEU A 305 9.82 -9.82 -16.05
N GLU A 306 9.36 -9.31 -14.91
CA GLU A 306 8.88 -7.93 -14.81
C GLU A 306 9.97 -6.90 -15.10
N GLU A 307 11.17 -7.10 -14.56
CA GLU A 307 12.33 -6.25 -14.84
C GLU A 307 12.60 -6.17 -16.35
N ALA A 308 12.65 -7.30 -17.04
CA ALA A 308 12.92 -7.35 -18.48
C ALA A 308 11.86 -6.60 -19.30
N VAL A 309 10.58 -6.76 -18.95
CA VAL A 309 9.46 -6.06 -19.61
C VAL A 309 9.53 -4.55 -19.37
N TYR A 310 9.76 -4.10 -18.14
CA TYR A 310 9.83 -2.66 -17.87
C TYR A 310 11.06 -2.03 -18.55
N ARG A 311 12.19 -2.74 -18.64
CA ARG A 311 13.38 -2.28 -19.35
C ARG A 311 13.18 -2.16 -20.86
N SER A 312 12.30 -2.96 -21.46
CA SER A 312 11.94 -2.83 -22.88
C SER A 312 10.88 -1.76 -23.17
N GLY A 313 10.47 -0.98 -22.15
CA GLY A 313 9.42 0.04 -22.29
C GLY A 313 8.01 -0.56 -22.41
N ARG A 314 7.85 -1.82 -21.99
CA ARG A 314 6.59 -2.56 -22.00
C ARG A 314 5.98 -2.62 -20.60
N ARG A 315 4.76 -3.16 -20.50
CA ARG A 315 3.94 -3.07 -19.28
C ARG A 315 3.40 -4.43 -18.83
N ASN A 316 2.97 -4.47 -17.58
CA ASN A 316 2.27 -5.57 -16.95
C ASN A 316 0.78 -5.25 -16.79
N THR A 317 -0.06 -6.25 -17.04
CA THR A 317 -1.46 -6.28 -16.61
C THR A 317 -1.66 -7.42 -15.64
N TYR A 318 -1.97 -7.09 -14.39
CA TYR A 318 -2.34 -8.07 -13.39
C TYR A 318 -3.81 -8.45 -13.54
N LEU A 319 -4.10 -9.74 -13.43
CA LEU A 319 -5.46 -10.26 -13.31
C LEU A 319 -5.69 -10.68 -11.86
N ALA A 320 -6.76 -10.21 -11.24
CA ALA A 320 -7.21 -10.69 -9.93
C ALA A 320 -8.72 -10.50 -9.81
N ASP A 321 -9.36 -11.27 -8.94
CA ASP A 321 -10.76 -11.08 -8.59
C ASP A 321 -10.88 -10.74 -7.09
N VAL A 322 -11.02 -11.74 -6.21
CA VAL A 322 -11.29 -11.48 -4.78
C VAL A 322 -10.09 -10.90 -4.01
N LEU A 323 -8.89 -10.99 -4.61
CA LEU A 323 -7.64 -10.38 -4.15
C LEU A 323 -7.33 -9.05 -4.88
N GLY A 324 -8.30 -8.49 -5.61
CA GLY A 324 -8.09 -7.28 -6.41
C GLY A 324 -7.75 -6.03 -5.58
N VAL A 325 -8.30 -5.88 -4.36
CA VAL A 325 -7.94 -4.75 -3.49
C VAL A 325 -6.51 -4.89 -2.98
N ASP A 326 -6.06 -6.11 -2.66
CA ASP A 326 -4.67 -6.41 -2.32
C ASP A 326 -3.72 -6.03 -3.47
N MET A 327 -4.08 -6.40 -4.71
CA MET A 327 -3.33 -6.06 -5.91
C MET A 327 -3.31 -4.55 -6.20
N LEU A 328 -4.45 -3.85 -6.05
CA LEU A 328 -4.49 -2.38 -6.17
C LEU A 328 -3.63 -1.70 -5.11
N THR A 329 -3.60 -2.25 -3.90
CA THR A 329 -2.79 -1.72 -2.81
C THR A 329 -1.31 -1.73 -3.18
N ASP A 330 -0.79 -2.84 -3.70
CA ASP A 330 0.60 -2.88 -4.17
C ASP A 330 0.82 -2.01 -5.41
N THR A 331 0.04 -2.23 -6.48
CA THR A 331 0.28 -1.60 -7.79
C THR A 331 0.15 -0.07 -7.75
N THR A 332 -0.77 0.47 -6.94
CA THR A 332 -0.93 1.91 -6.81
C THR A 332 0.20 2.55 -6.00
N GLU A 333 0.69 1.87 -4.96
CA GLU A 333 1.79 2.37 -4.11
C GLU A 333 3.15 2.38 -4.79
N ARG A 334 3.31 1.67 -5.93
CA ARG A 334 4.53 1.75 -6.74
C ARG A 334 4.80 3.17 -7.24
N SER A 335 3.75 3.94 -7.56
CA SER A 335 3.88 5.29 -8.09
C SER A 335 4.47 6.28 -7.09
N PRO A 336 3.90 6.51 -5.89
CA PRO A 336 4.50 7.43 -4.91
C PRO A 336 5.82 6.91 -4.32
N THR A 337 6.03 5.59 -4.25
CA THR A 337 7.25 4.99 -3.66
C THR A 337 8.44 5.07 -4.62
N PHE A 338 8.24 4.69 -5.89
CA PHE A 338 9.33 4.52 -6.85
C PHE A 338 9.27 5.50 -8.03
N CYS A 339 8.29 6.40 -8.04
CA CYS A 339 8.05 7.36 -9.12
C CYS A 339 7.82 6.67 -10.47
N THR A 340 6.97 5.64 -10.47
CA THR A 340 6.43 5.04 -11.69
C THR A 340 5.19 5.81 -12.14
N PRO A 341 4.85 5.80 -13.44
CA PRO A 341 3.62 6.43 -13.92
C PRO A 341 2.39 5.88 -13.18
N PRO A 342 1.51 6.75 -12.66
CA PRO A 342 0.28 6.33 -11.99
C PRO A 342 -0.69 5.73 -13.02
N PHE A 343 -1.78 5.15 -12.53
CA PHE A 343 -2.85 4.67 -13.39
C PHE A 343 -3.35 5.82 -14.28
N ARG A 344 -3.62 5.49 -15.55
CA ARG A 344 -4.05 6.44 -16.57
C ARG A 344 -5.55 6.34 -16.78
N ARG A 345 -6.19 7.50 -16.95
CA ARG A 345 -7.62 7.58 -17.31
C ARG A 345 -7.81 7.20 -18.77
N CYS A 346 -8.95 6.61 -19.10
CA CYS A 346 -9.30 6.24 -20.47
C CYS A 346 -9.42 7.45 -21.42
N ASP A 347 -9.68 8.64 -20.89
CA ASP A 347 -9.83 9.89 -21.64
C ASP A 347 -8.56 10.76 -21.65
N ASP A 348 -7.46 10.29 -21.04
CA ASP A 348 -6.17 10.99 -21.05
C ASP A 348 -5.21 10.31 -22.03
N THR A 349 -5.10 10.87 -23.22
CA THR A 349 -4.22 10.38 -24.28
C THR A 349 -2.78 10.90 -24.16
N SER A 350 -2.52 11.82 -23.22
CA SER A 350 -1.23 12.50 -23.06
C SER A 350 -0.37 11.90 -21.95
N ALA A 351 -0.99 11.41 -20.88
CA ALA A 351 -0.27 10.83 -19.76
C ALA A 351 0.40 9.49 -20.15
N ALA A 352 1.57 9.25 -19.55
CA ALA A 352 2.25 7.97 -19.64
C ALA A 352 1.37 6.84 -19.08
N GLU A 353 1.44 5.67 -19.71
CA GLU A 353 0.73 4.49 -19.22
C GLU A 353 1.40 3.92 -17.97
N SER A 354 0.60 3.50 -17.00
CA SER A 354 1.11 2.84 -15.80
C SER A 354 1.86 1.57 -16.18
N TRP A 355 2.98 1.31 -15.52
CA TRP A 355 3.78 0.10 -15.76
C TRP A 355 3.04 -1.16 -15.32
N ALA A 356 2.26 -1.07 -14.25
CA ALA A 356 1.37 -2.12 -13.78
C ALA A 356 -0.08 -1.62 -13.75
N PHE A 357 -1.04 -2.51 -14.02
CA PHE A 357 -2.47 -2.19 -13.98
C PHE A 357 -3.26 -3.43 -13.59
N LEU A 358 -4.33 -3.26 -12.81
CA LEU A 358 -5.25 -4.35 -12.46
C LEU A 358 -6.40 -4.45 -13.46
N ARG A 359 -6.69 -5.66 -13.93
CA ARG A 359 -7.94 -6.02 -14.59
C ARG A 359 -8.67 -7.10 -13.80
N VAL A 360 -9.99 -6.92 -13.64
CA VAL A 360 -10.86 -7.85 -12.92
C VAL A 360 -11.86 -8.52 -13.89
N PRO A 361 -12.42 -9.71 -13.57
CA PRO A 361 -13.30 -10.47 -14.49
C PRO A 361 -14.71 -9.88 -14.66
N HIS A 362 -14.96 -8.67 -14.18
CA HIS A 362 -16.29 -8.07 -14.12
C HIS A 362 -16.46 -6.99 -15.20
N SER A 363 -17.69 -6.82 -15.69
CA SER A 363 -18.01 -5.83 -16.72
C SER A 363 -19.46 -5.35 -16.55
N PRO A 364 -19.75 -4.04 -16.71
CA PRO A 364 -18.82 -2.96 -17.04
C PRO A 364 -17.97 -2.52 -15.85
N THR A 365 -17.08 -1.54 -16.03
CA THR A 365 -16.19 -1.01 -14.98
C THR A 365 -16.94 -0.58 -13.71
N ALA A 366 -18.18 -0.08 -13.83
CA ALA A 366 -19.00 0.25 -12.68
C ALA A 366 -19.39 -0.98 -11.83
N GLU A 367 -19.65 -2.13 -12.46
CA GLU A 367 -19.87 -3.39 -11.75
C GLU A 367 -18.58 -3.94 -11.14
N ALA A 368 -17.48 -3.84 -11.87
CA ALA A 368 -16.15 -4.19 -11.35
C ALA A 368 -15.83 -3.48 -10.02
N TRP A 369 -16.05 -2.16 -9.96
CA TRP A 369 -15.85 -1.40 -8.71
C TRP A 369 -16.80 -1.85 -7.59
N ARG A 370 -18.09 -2.04 -7.89
CA ARG A 370 -19.08 -2.49 -6.88
C ARG A 370 -18.77 -3.87 -6.33
N THR A 371 -18.35 -4.80 -7.19
CA THR A 371 -17.97 -6.15 -6.78
C THR A 371 -16.72 -6.11 -5.91
N LEU A 372 -15.70 -5.34 -6.33
CA LEU A 372 -14.43 -5.23 -5.63
C LEU A 372 -14.57 -4.61 -4.23
N LEU A 373 -15.36 -3.54 -4.10
CA LEU A 373 -15.59 -2.83 -2.83
C LEU A 373 -16.66 -3.51 -1.96
N GLY A 374 -17.51 -4.32 -2.57
CA GLY A 374 -18.70 -4.90 -1.93
C GLY A 374 -19.80 -3.89 -1.62
N ARG A 375 -19.74 -2.69 -2.23
CA ARG A 375 -20.67 -1.56 -2.08
C ARG A 375 -20.47 -0.56 -3.23
N GLU A 376 -21.34 0.45 -3.32
CA GLU A 376 -21.11 1.58 -4.23
C GLU A 376 -19.83 2.37 -3.86
N PRO A 377 -19.08 2.90 -4.85
CA PRO A 377 -17.95 3.77 -4.60
C PRO A 377 -18.34 5.06 -3.85
N ARG A 378 -17.52 5.45 -2.88
CA ARG A 378 -17.65 6.63 -2.03
C ARG A 378 -16.46 7.55 -2.23
N CYS A 379 -16.54 8.39 -3.26
CA CYS A 379 -15.57 9.43 -3.55
C CYS A 379 -15.93 10.75 -2.86
N VAL A 380 -14.96 11.67 -2.76
CA VAL A 380 -15.21 13.02 -2.23
C VAL A 380 -16.00 13.84 -3.26
N SER A 381 -17.07 14.50 -2.81
CA SER A 381 -17.96 15.31 -3.65
C SER A 381 -18.44 16.58 -2.93
N TRP A 382 -17.52 17.26 -2.24
CA TRP A 382 -17.82 18.48 -1.50
C TRP A 382 -18.07 19.68 -2.41
N SER A 383 -18.94 20.60 -1.97
CA SER A 383 -19.12 21.88 -2.64
C SER A 383 -17.87 22.75 -2.48
N GLU A 384 -17.68 23.68 -3.43
CA GLU A 384 -16.59 24.65 -3.36
C GLU A 384 -16.61 25.47 -2.06
N GLU A 385 -17.81 25.88 -1.60
CA GLU A 385 -17.99 26.60 -0.34
C GLU A 385 -17.46 25.80 0.86
N ILE A 386 -17.77 24.49 0.91
CA ILE A 386 -17.28 23.59 1.96
C ILE A 386 -15.76 23.50 1.92
N VAL A 387 -15.17 23.31 0.73
CA VAL A 387 -13.71 23.20 0.59
C VAL A 387 -13.03 24.49 1.04
N ARG A 388 -13.50 25.65 0.58
CA ARG A 388 -12.95 26.96 0.94
C ARG A 388 -13.06 27.25 2.44
N ALA A 389 -14.10 26.78 3.12
CA ALA A 389 -14.25 26.94 4.56
C ALA A 389 -13.23 26.11 5.37
N MET A 390 -12.68 25.03 4.79
CA MET A 390 -11.77 24.09 5.45
C MET A 390 -10.31 24.23 5.00
N THR A 391 -10.01 25.11 4.04
CA THR A 391 -8.68 25.25 3.44
C THR A 391 -8.20 26.70 3.53
N PRO A 392 -6.91 26.95 3.83
CA PRO A 392 -6.35 28.30 3.81
C PRO A 392 -6.53 28.99 2.44
N PRO A 393 -6.75 30.32 2.40
CA PRO A 393 -7.01 31.06 1.15
C PRO A 393 -5.97 30.80 0.05
N GLU A 394 -4.69 30.67 0.41
CA GLU A 394 -3.56 30.46 -0.50
C GLU A 394 -3.57 29.10 -1.22
N THR A 395 -4.22 28.08 -0.64
CA THR A 395 -4.31 26.73 -1.24
C THR A 395 -5.72 26.37 -1.68
N ALA A 396 -6.72 27.18 -1.33
CA ALA A 396 -8.14 26.90 -1.56
C ALA A 396 -8.47 26.60 -3.02
N ASP A 397 -8.01 27.40 -3.98
CA ASP A 397 -8.32 27.21 -5.41
C ASP A 397 -7.77 25.87 -5.93
N ARG A 398 -6.50 25.56 -5.61
CA ARG A 398 -5.88 24.28 -5.97
C ARG A 398 -6.66 23.11 -5.38
N THR A 399 -7.10 23.22 -4.12
CA THR A 399 -7.82 22.14 -3.45
C THR A 399 -9.24 21.96 -3.99
N VAL A 400 -9.93 23.04 -4.36
CA VAL A 400 -11.22 22.99 -5.06
C VAL A 400 -11.08 22.24 -6.39
N ASP A 401 -10.03 22.52 -7.16
CA ASP A 401 -9.77 21.84 -8.43
C ASP A 401 -9.44 20.36 -8.25
N ILE A 402 -8.73 19.99 -7.18
CA ILE A 402 -8.49 18.58 -6.82
C ILE A 402 -9.83 17.90 -6.51
N VAL A 403 -10.65 18.46 -5.63
CA VAL A 403 -11.95 17.88 -5.21
C VAL A 403 -12.89 17.67 -6.41
N ARG A 404 -12.87 18.57 -7.39
CA ARG A 404 -13.66 18.43 -8.63
C ARG A 404 -13.23 17.28 -9.55
N ARG A 405 -12.05 16.70 -9.33
CA ARG A 405 -11.43 15.68 -10.21
C ARG A 405 -11.24 14.31 -9.54
N ILE A 406 -11.76 14.14 -8.34
CA ILE A 406 -11.66 12.91 -7.56
C ILE A 406 -13.02 12.30 -7.22
N GLY A 407 -14.08 12.71 -7.95
CA GLY A 407 -15.42 12.20 -7.78
C GLY A 407 -15.62 10.80 -8.40
N VAL A 408 -16.80 10.20 -8.20
CA VAL A 408 -17.13 8.88 -8.76
C VAL A 408 -17.03 8.88 -10.29
N ALA A 409 -17.46 9.97 -10.94
CA ALA A 409 -17.35 10.11 -12.39
C ALA A 409 -15.89 10.07 -12.88
N ASP A 410 -14.93 10.53 -12.08
CA ASP A 410 -13.50 10.45 -12.42
C ASP A 410 -12.92 9.07 -12.10
N LEU A 411 -13.37 8.41 -11.03
CA LEU A 411 -13.01 7.03 -10.73
C LEU A 411 -13.42 6.08 -11.89
N MET A 412 -14.60 6.29 -12.48
CA MET A 412 -15.09 5.46 -13.60
C MET A 412 -14.24 5.58 -14.87
N LYS A 413 -13.38 6.59 -14.98
CA LYS A 413 -12.45 6.73 -16.10
C LYS A 413 -11.24 5.80 -15.98
N PHE A 414 -11.05 5.15 -14.83
CA PHE A 414 -10.09 4.07 -14.68
C PHE A 414 -10.78 2.74 -14.92
N THR A 415 -10.74 2.29 -16.17
CA THR A 415 -11.49 1.13 -16.65
C THR A 415 -10.82 -0.19 -16.25
N ILE A 416 -11.07 -0.61 -15.01
CA ILE A 416 -10.55 -1.87 -14.43
C ILE A 416 -11.32 -3.11 -14.88
N GLY A 417 -12.55 -2.94 -15.36
CA GLY A 417 -13.38 -4.03 -15.89
C GLY A 417 -12.93 -4.52 -17.28
N LEU A 418 -13.63 -5.53 -17.79
CA LEU A 418 -13.35 -6.09 -19.13
C LEU A 418 -13.61 -5.09 -20.27
N ASP A 419 -14.53 -4.16 -20.06
CA ASP A 419 -14.79 -3.01 -20.94
C ASP A 419 -13.60 -2.04 -21.04
N GLY A 420 -12.57 -2.21 -20.21
CA GLY A 420 -11.32 -1.46 -20.25
C GLY A 420 -10.31 -1.93 -21.30
N ALA A 421 -10.54 -3.06 -21.98
CA ALA A 421 -9.61 -3.61 -22.96
C ALA A 421 -9.23 -2.63 -24.10
N PRO A 422 -10.16 -1.85 -24.69
CA PRO A 422 -9.83 -0.90 -25.75
C PRO A 422 -8.92 0.27 -25.30
N TYR A 423 -8.96 0.65 -24.02
CA TYR A 423 -8.21 1.79 -23.49
C TYR A 423 -6.79 1.44 -23.02
N ARG A 424 -6.52 0.14 -22.88
CA ARG A 424 -5.20 -0.42 -22.55
C ARG A 424 -5.03 -1.74 -23.31
N PRO A 425 -4.81 -1.70 -24.63
CA PRO A 425 -4.61 -2.90 -25.44
C PRO A 425 -3.32 -3.59 -25.00
N LEU A 426 -3.33 -4.93 -25.00
CA LEU A 426 -2.14 -5.74 -24.74
C LEU A 426 -1.32 -5.88 -26.02
N GLY A 427 -0.01 -5.64 -25.93
CA GLY A 427 0.94 -5.94 -27.00
C GLY A 427 1.65 -7.28 -26.79
N PRO A 428 2.25 -7.88 -27.84
CA PRO A 428 2.94 -9.16 -27.75
C PRO A 428 4.21 -9.14 -26.88
N GLU A 429 4.71 -7.96 -26.53
CA GLU A 429 5.88 -7.79 -25.65
C GLU A 429 5.47 -7.36 -24.22
N ASP A 430 4.17 -7.17 -23.96
CA ASP A 430 3.65 -6.98 -22.60
C ASP A 430 3.59 -8.32 -21.85
N ILE A 431 3.40 -8.26 -20.53
CA ILE A 431 3.09 -9.44 -19.71
C ILE A 431 1.69 -9.36 -19.11
N VAL A 432 1.10 -10.52 -18.92
CA VAL A 432 -0.10 -10.72 -18.10
C VAL A 432 0.25 -11.63 -16.93
N VAL A 433 0.00 -11.17 -15.70
CA VAL A 433 0.27 -11.92 -14.48
C VAL A 433 -1.01 -12.09 -13.68
N ALA A 434 -1.47 -13.32 -13.46
CA ALA A 434 -2.65 -13.56 -12.65
C ALA A 434 -2.31 -13.82 -11.18
N LEU A 435 -3.13 -13.31 -10.26
CA LEU A 435 -3.14 -13.66 -8.84
C LEU A 435 -4.46 -14.36 -8.52
N VAL A 436 -4.37 -15.62 -8.09
CA VAL A 436 -5.52 -16.49 -7.81
C VAL A 436 -5.48 -16.94 -6.35
N GLY A 437 -6.56 -16.69 -5.62
CA GLY A 437 -6.79 -17.10 -4.23
C GLY A 437 -7.14 -18.59 -4.09
N PRO A 438 -7.16 -19.12 -2.86
CA PRO A 438 -7.32 -20.55 -2.60
C PRO A 438 -8.67 -21.13 -3.04
N ASP A 439 -9.73 -20.32 -3.08
CA ASP A 439 -11.09 -20.75 -3.46
C ASP A 439 -11.47 -20.32 -4.89
N GLU A 440 -10.51 -19.82 -5.68
CA GLU A 440 -10.75 -19.28 -7.03
C GLU A 440 -10.37 -20.28 -8.14
N GLY A 441 -10.39 -21.58 -7.83
CA GLY A 441 -10.15 -22.67 -8.79
C GLY A 441 -10.94 -22.56 -10.11
N PRO A 442 -12.23 -22.14 -10.12
CA PRO A 442 -12.98 -21.93 -11.35
C PRO A 442 -12.34 -20.92 -12.33
N LEU A 443 -11.55 -19.96 -11.87
CA LEU A 443 -10.84 -19.03 -12.76
C LEU A 443 -9.77 -19.72 -13.62
N LEU A 444 -9.29 -20.89 -13.17
CA LEU A 444 -8.27 -21.71 -13.83
C LEU A 444 -8.86 -22.85 -14.67
N ALA A 445 -10.19 -23.05 -14.64
CA ALA A 445 -10.89 -24.03 -15.48
C ALA A 445 -10.71 -23.75 -16.98
N GLU A 446 -11.04 -24.70 -17.85
CA GLU A 446 -10.83 -24.60 -19.31
C GLU A 446 -11.44 -23.33 -19.95
N ASP A 447 -12.62 -22.94 -19.50
CA ASP A 447 -13.37 -21.74 -19.85
C ASP A 447 -13.26 -20.63 -18.80
N GLY A 448 -12.36 -20.81 -17.81
CA GLY A 448 -12.14 -19.86 -16.73
C GLY A 448 -11.39 -18.61 -17.21
N PHE A 449 -11.82 -17.45 -16.71
CA PHE A 449 -11.31 -16.13 -17.14
C PHE A 449 -9.77 -16.04 -17.14
N VAL A 450 -9.11 -16.47 -16.07
CA VAL A 450 -7.64 -16.36 -15.96
C VAL A 450 -6.95 -17.27 -16.98
N ARG A 451 -7.40 -18.51 -17.11
CA ARG A 451 -6.82 -19.45 -18.09
C ARG A 451 -6.97 -18.90 -19.50
N THR A 452 -8.18 -18.50 -19.90
CA THR A 452 -8.45 -17.96 -21.24
C THR A 452 -7.57 -16.74 -21.50
N ALA A 453 -7.52 -15.77 -20.59
CA ALA A 453 -6.72 -14.56 -20.76
C ALA A 453 -5.21 -14.84 -20.90
N LEU A 454 -4.67 -15.77 -20.11
CA LEU A 454 -3.25 -16.16 -20.22
C LEU A 454 -2.96 -16.93 -21.52
N GLN A 455 -3.84 -17.84 -21.93
CA GLN A 455 -3.68 -18.59 -23.18
C GLN A 455 -3.78 -17.67 -24.41
N ASP A 456 -4.72 -16.73 -24.42
CA ASP A 456 -4.89 -15.74 -25.49
C ASP A 456 -3.66 -14.85 -25.61
N HIS A 457 -3.15 -14.34 -24.49
CA HIS A 457 -1.94 -13.51 -24.48
C HIS A 457 -0.70 -14.29 -24.95
N ARG A 458 -0.58 -15.55 -24.57
CA ARG A 458 0.49 -16.43 -25.07
C ARG A 458 0.34 -16.72 -26.57
N ALA A 459 -0.88 -16.92 -27.07
CA ALA A 459 -1.14 -17.17 -28.48
C ALA A 459 -0.73 -16.00 -29.39
N MET A 460 -0.75 -14.77 -28.87
CA MET A 460 -0.22 -13.58 -29.56
C MET A 460 1.30 -13.35 -29.36
N GLY A 461 2.01 -14.27 -28.70
CA GLY A 461 3.45 -14.18 -28.45
C GLY A 461 3.84 -13.50 -27.13
N GLY A 462 2.85 -13.12 -26.32
CA GLY A 462 3.02 -12.51 -25.01
C GLY A 462 3.55 -13.47 -23.94
N ARG A 463 4.14 -12.90 -22.89
CA ARG A 463 4.67 -13.64 -21.74
C ARG A 463 3.68 -13.61 -20.57
N THR A 464 3.66 -14.68 -19.79
CA THR A 464 2.60 -14.95 -18.82
C THR A 464 3.14 -15.38 -17.46
N GLY A 465 2.54 -14.86 -16.39
CA GLY A 465 2.82 -15.25 -15.01
C GLY A 465 1.56 -15.70 -14.28
N LEU A 466 1.72 -16.59 -13.31
CA LEU A 466 0.63 -17.02 -12.43
C LEU A 466 1.15 -17.12 -10.98
N ILE A 467 0.54 -16.36 -10.08
CA ILE A 467 0.67 -16.51 -8.64
C ILE A 467 -0.59 -17.21 -8.15
N VAL A 468 -0.44 -18.38 -7.53
CA VAL A 468 -1.57 -19.18 -7.05
C VAL A 468 -1.40 -19.48 -5.57
N CYS A 469 -2.37 -19.03 -4.78
CA CYS A 469 -2.48 -19.35 -3.37
C CYS A 469 -3.13 -20.72 -3.24
N ARG A 470 -2.46 -21.67 -2.58
CA ARG A 470 -3.00 -23.02 -2.39
C ARG A 470 -3.18 -23.33 -0.92
N SER A 471 -4.34 -23.87 -0.57
CA SER A 471 -4.51 -24.40 0.78
C SER A 471 -3.54 -25.56 0.99
N SER A 472 -2.73 -25.50 2.05
CA SER A 472 -1.87 -26.62 2.47
C SER A 472 -2.69 -27.90 2.71
N ASP A 473 -3.94 -27.75 3.14
CA ASP A 473 -4.91 -28.84 3.34
C ASP A 473 -5.34 -29.54 2.03
N SER A 474 -5.19 -28.88 0.86
CA SER A 474 -5.53 -29.40 -0.47
C SER A 474 -4.34 -29.45 -1.44
N ALA A 475 -3.12 -29.26 -0.91
CA ALA A 475 -1.89 -29.18 -1.70
C ALA A 475 -1.43 -30.52 -2.32
N ALA A 476 -2.12 -31.63 -2.03
CA ALA A 476 -1.74 -32.97 -2.49
C ALA A 476 -2.12 -33.30 -3.95
N GLY A 477 -2.35 -32.31 -4.82
CA GLY A 477 -2.73 -32.52 -6.23
C GLY A 477 -2.02 -31.59 -7.21
N GLU A 478 -1.89 -32.01 -8.46
CA GLU A 478 -1.38 -31.14 -9.54
C GLU A 478 -2.21 -29.86 -9.64
N LEU A 479 -1.56 -28.75 -9.99
CA LEU A 479 -2.28 -27.53 -10.35
C LEU A 479 -3.30 -27.86 -11.46
N PRO A 480 -4.52 -27.31 -11.43
CA PRO A 480 -5.54 -27.53 -12.45
C PRO A 480 -5.18 -26.83 -13.79
N ILE A 481 -3.89 -26.71 -14.09
CA ILE A 481 -3.35 -26.11 -15.30
C ILE A 481 -3.17 -27.14 -16.44
N GLY A 482 -3.56 -28.41 -16.26
CA GLY A 482 -3.89 -29.36 -17.34
C GLY A 482 -3.02 -29.33 -18.61
N GLY A 483 -1.69 -29.17 -18.48
CA GLY A 483 -0.75 -29.09 -19.61
C GLY A 483 -0.57 -27.72 -20.29
N TRP A 484 -1.35 -26.69 -19.96
CA TRP A 484 -1.02 -25.30 -20.30
C TRP A 484 -0.14 -24.72 -19.20
N THR A 485 0.99 -24.12 -19.57
CA THR A 485 1.95 -23.62 -18.58
C THR A 485 2.21 -22.14 -18.81
N PRO A 486 1.87 -21.26 -17.86
CA PRO A 486 2.41 -19.91 -17.82
C PRO A 486 3.93 -19.95 -17.91
N ASP A 487 4.57 -18.89 -18.39
CA ASP A 487 6.04 -18.81 -18.45
C ASP A 487 6.67 -18.86 -17.05
N VAL A 488 5.97 -18.31 -16.04
CA VAL A 488 6.38 -18.37 -14.63
C VAL A 488 5.18 -18.71 -13.76
N VAL A 489 5.34 -19.67 -12.84
CA VAL A 489 4.33 -20.02 -11.83
C VAL A 489 4.95 -19.88 -10.43
N VAL A 490 4.30 -19.11 -9.57
CA VAL A 490 4.63 -18.97 -8.15
C VAL A 490 3.50 -19.61 -7.35
N GLU A 491 3.79 -20.76 -6.76
CA GLU A 491 2.87 -21.45 -5.86
C GLU A 491 3.13 -20.96 -4.43
N LEU A 492 2.13 -20.32 -3.83
CA LEU A 492 2.17 -19.87 -2.44
C LEU A 492 1.33 -20.83 -1.59
N PRO A 493 1.95 -21.76 -0.84
CA PRO A 493 1.21 -22.60 0.08
C PRO A 493 0.75 -21.77 1.27
N ILE A 494 -0.52 -21.89 1.64
CA ILE A 494 -1.14 -21.13 2.73
C ILE A 494 -1.98 -22.06 3.59
N SER A 495 -1.75 -22.03 4.89
CA SER A 495 -2.62 -22.68 5.86
C SER A 495 -3.77 -21.74 6.21
N ARG A 496 -5.01 -22.17 5.95
CA ARG A 496 -6.20 -21.37 6.34
C ARG A 496 -6.49 -21.49 7.83
N ASN A 497 -6.10 -22.60 8.46
CA ASN A 497 -6.28 -22.90 9.88
C ASN A 497 -7.70 -22.55 10.40
N GLY A 498 -8.71 -22.75 9.56
CA GLY A 498 -10.11 -22.48 9.88
C GLY A 498 -10.51 -21.00 9.93
N MET A 499 -9.63 -20.04 9.60
CA MET A 499 -9.92 -18.61 9.59
C MET A 499 -11.03 -18.26 8.58
N LEU A 500 -12.04 -17.51 9.02
CA LEU A 500 -13.22 -17.16 8.23
C LEU A 500 -13.00 -15.94 7.31
N LEU A 501 -12.16 -14.99 7.74
CA LEU A 501 -11.85 -13.76 7.01
C LEU A 501 -10.60 -13.85 6.14
N ASP A 502 -10.04 -15.05 5.95
CA ASP A 502 -8.84 -15.30 5.15
C ASP A 502 -7.62 -14.47 5.58
N GLY A 503 -7.51 -14.08 6.85
CA GLY A 503 -6.49 -13.13 7.28
C GLY A 503 -5.05 -13.57 7.06
N ILE A 504 -4.77 -14.87 7.19
CA ILE A 504 -3.45 -15.45 6.86
C ILE A 504 -3.19 -15.31 5.35
N VAL A 505 -4.18 -15.60 4.50
CA VAL A 505 -4.05 -15.45 3.03
C VAL A 505 -3.70 -14.01 2.66
N ARG A 506 -4.42 -13.03 3.23
CA ARG A 506 -4.21 -11.60 2.96
C ARG A 506 -2.82 -11.15 3.39
N ALA A 507 -2.37 -11.56 4.57
CA ALA A 507 -1.02 -11.25 5.06
C ALA A 507 0.07 -11.84 4.16
N SER A 508 -0.07 -13.12 3.76
CA SER A 508 0.87 -13.81 2.88
C SER A 508 0.96 -13.17 1.49
N VAL A 509 -0.19 -12.87 0.88
CA VAL A 509 -0.26 -12.19 -0.42
C VAL A 509 0.38 -10.81 -0.32
N LYS A 510 0.10 -10.06 0.75
CA LYS A 510 0.70 -8.74 0.97
C LYS A 510 2.22 -8.81 1.07
N MET A 511 2.78 -9.73 1.86
CA MET A 511 4.23 -9.92 1.98
C MET A 511 4.85 -10.31 0.62
N LEU A 512 4.23 -11.24 -0.12
CA LEU A 512 4.67 -11.65 -1.45
C LEU A 512 4.68 -10.48 -2.45
N LEU A 513 3.58 -9.73 -2.56
CA LEU A 513 3.46 -8.62 -3.50
C LEU A 513 4.42 -7.48 -3.14
N ASN A 514 4.55 -7.16 -1.86
CA ASN A 514 5.51 -6.17 -1.37
C ASN A 514 6.95 -6.55 -1.74
N ALA A 515 7.34 -7.82 -1.56
CA ALA A 515 8.68 -8.30 -1.92
C ALA A 515 8.89 -8.31 -3.44
N LEU A 516 7.93 -8.82 -4.21
CA LEU A 516 7.95 -8.86 -5.68
C LEU A 516 8.15 -7.45 -6.26
N SER A 517 7.27 -6.52 -5.91
CA SER A 517 7.30 -5.17 -6.46
C SER A 517 8.54 -4.41 -6.03
N THR A 518 8.95 -4.54 -4.76
CA THR A 518 10.15 -3.87 -4.24
C THR A 518 11.40 -4.40 -4.91
N CYS A 519 11.58 -5.72 -4.98
CA CYS A 519 12.76 -6.32 -5.59
C CYS A 519 12.87 -5.92 -7.07
N THR A 520 11.77 -5.95 -7.82
CA THR A 520 11.71 -5.46 -9.21
C THR A 520 12.14 -4.00 -9.32
N MET A 521 11.67 -3.12 -8.43
CA MET A 521 12.03 -1.69 -8.48
C MET A 521 13.48 -1.43 -8.04
N VAL A 522 14.00 -2.18 -7.08
CA VAL A 522 15.43 -2.15 -6.71
C VAL A 522 16.27 -2.57 -7.92
N ARG A 523 15.90 -3.65 -8.61
CA ARG A 523 16.54 -4.13 -9.84
C ARG A 523 16.51 -3.12 -10.98
N LEU A 524 15.47 -2.29 -11.06
CA LEU A 524 15.33 -1.18 -12.01
C LEU A 524 16.10 0.09 -11.60
N GLY A 525 16.90 0.05 -10.53
CA GLY A 525 17.69 1.20 -10.11
C GLY A 525 16.88 2.28 -9.40
N ARG A 526 15.74 1.92 -8.80
CA ARG A 526 14.91 2.88 -8.05
C ARG A 526 15.42 3.16 -6.63
N VAL A 527 16.41 2.41 -6.17
CA VAL A 527 16.92 2.40 -4.79
C VAL A 527 18.45 2.32 -4.79
N MET A 528 19.12 3.00 -3.85
CA MET A 528 20.54 2.79 -3.49
C MET A 528 20.61 2.23 -2.07
N GLY A 529 21.27 1.09 -1.87
CA GLY A 529 21.11 0.31 -0.63
C GLY A 529 19.62 -0.04 -0.44
N ASN A 530 19.01 0.46 0.64
CA ASN A 530 17.55 0.45 0.87
C ASN A 530 16.91 1.85 0.90
N THR A 531 17.52 2.83 0.25
CA THR A 531 17.05 4.23 0.23
C THR A 531 16.47 4.60 -1.13
N MET A 532 15.24 5.12 -1.17
CA MET A 532 14.55 5.49 -2.41
C MET A 532 15.18 6.75 -3.02
N ILE A 533 15.80 6.64 -4.19
CA ILE A 533 16.52 7.76 -4.80
C ILE A 533 15.68 8.58 -5.78
N TRP A 534 14.50 8.08 -6.16
CA TRP A 534 13.60 8.76 -7.10
C TRP A 534 12.61 9.71 -6.44
N VAL A 535 12.57 9.76 -5.10
CA VAL A 535 11.65 10.62 -4.35
C VAL A 535 11.64 12.05 -4.89
N VAL A 536 10.46 12.51 -5.28
CA VAL A 536 10.25 13.88 -5.76
C VAL A 536 10.00 14.78 -4.56
N ALA A 537 10.88 15.76 -4.35
CA ALA A 537 10.78 16.71 -3.25
C ALA A 537 9.69 17.78 -3.52
N SER A 538 8.42 17.36 -3.59
CA SER A 538 7.28 18.20 -3.98
C SER A 538 6.62 18.96 -2.82
N ASN A 539 6.91 18.58 -1.58
CA ASN A 539 6.41 19.23 -0.36
C ASN A 539 7.49 19.23 0.75
N LEU A 540 7.24 19.94 1.85
CA LEU A 540 8.21 20.14 2.94
C LEU A 540 8.65 18.82 3.60
N LYS A 541 7.74 17.86 3.80
CA LYS A 541 8.05 16.51 4.33
C LYS A 541 8.97 15.74 3.38
N LEU A 542 8.70 15.81 2.07
CA LEU A 542 9.50 15.12 1.05
C LEU A 542 10.86 15.80 0.81
N ILE A 543 10.98 17.13 1.00
CA ILE A 543 12.27 17.84 1.00
C ILE A 543 13.12 17.39 2.19
N ASP A 544 12.58 17.31 3.40
CA ASP A 544 13.30 16.77 4.57
C ASP A 544 13.77 15.34 4.31
N ARG A 545 12.86 14.47 3.84
CA ARG A 545 13.16 13.07 3.55
C ARG A 545 14.27 12.92 2.51
N ALA A 546 14.17 13.63 1.38
CA ALA A 546 15.19 13.62 0.34
C ALA A 546 16.56 14.11 0.86
N THR A 547 16.56 15.15 1.70
CA THR A 547 17.77 15.67 2.34
C THR A 547 18.41 14.61 3.25
N ARG A 548 17.62 13.96 4.13
CA ARG A 548 18.10 12.87 5.00
C ARG A 548 18.66 11.68 4.20
N TYR A 549 18.07 11.37 3.05
CA TYR A 549 18.58 10.31 2.18
C TYR A 549 19.95 10.65 1.61
N ILE A 550 20.18 11.90 1.21
CA ILE A 550 21.50 12.35 0.77
C ILE A 550 22.50 12.28 1.91
N VAL A 551 22.16 12.78 3.10
CA VAL A 551 23.01 12.68 4.31
C VAL A 551 23.42 11.22 4.54
N ARG A 552 22.43 10.32 4.60
CA ARG A 552 22.63 8.89 4.85
C ARG A 552 23.55 8.23 3.83
N LEU A 553 23.37 8.53 2.54
CA LEU A 553 24.12 7.87 1.47
C LEU A 553 25.51 8.50 1.24
N THR A 554 25.87 9.57 1.95
CA THR A 554 27.11 10.31 1.67
C THR A 554 28.01 10.58 2.86
N ASP A 555 27.49 11.05 3.99
CA ASP A 555 28.21 11.74 5.09
C ASP A 555 28.27 13.28 4.99
N LEU A 556 27.53 13.90 4.06
CA LEU A 556 27.36 15.36 4.06
C LEU A 556 26.58 15.85 5.29
N PRO A 557 26.92 17.03 5.86
CA PRO A 557 26.05 17.71 6.81
C PRO A 557 24.67 17.99 6.22
N TYR A 558 23.62 18.01 7.06
CA TYR A 558 22.23 18.19 6.61
C TYR A 558 22.04 19.44 5.74
N ASP A 559 22.58 20.58 6.16
CA ASP A 559 22.47 21.84 5.41
C ASP A 559 23.12 21.76 4.03
N ASP A 560 24.27 21.09 3.93
CA ASP A 560 25.00 20.93 2.66
C ASP A 560 24.29 19.93 1.74
N ALA A 561 23.75 18.86 2.31
CA ALA A 561 22.88 17.93 1.60
C ALA A 561 21.61 18.62 1.07
N CYS A 562 21.02 19.53 1.87
CA CYS A 562 19.84 20.30 1.47
C CYS A 562 20.17 21.25 0.32
N ARG A 563 21.27 22.00 0.40
CA ARG A 563 21.73 22.88 -0.69
C ARG A 563 21.99 22.09 -1.97
N LEU A 564 22.67 20.94 -1.84
CA LEU A 564 22.95 20.05 -2.97
C LEU A 564 21.66 19.48 -3.59
N LEU A 565 20.65 19.15 -2.77
CA LEU A 565 19.34 18.72 -3.24
C LEU A 565 18.71 19.79 -4.13
N PHE A 566 18.60 21.04 -3.65
CA PHE A 566 17.98 22.13 -4.40
C PHE A 566 18.71 22.42 -5.71
N ASP A 567 20.05 22.38 -5.70
CA ASP A 567 20.85 22.56 -6.91
C ASP A 567 20.61 21.41 -7.93
N SER A 568 20.51 20.17 -7.45
CA SER A 568 20.13 19.02 -8.30
C SER A 568 18.68 19.11 -8.81
N VAL A 569 17.74 19.63 -8.02
CA VAL A 569 16.36 19.89 -8.45
C VAL A 569 16.34 20.91 -9.59
N GLU A 570 17.09 22.00 -9.46
CA GLU A 570 17.17 23.03 -10.50
C GLU A 570 17.71 22.48 -11.82
N TYR A 571 18.71 21.60 -11.76
CA TYR A 571 19.25 20.93 -12.94
C TYR A 571 18.25 20.00 -13.65
N VAL A 572 17.36 19.36 -12.88
CA VAL A 572 16.39 18.38 -13.40
C VAL A 572 15.07 19.03 -13.85
N THR A 573 14.65 20.12 -13.21
CA THR A 573 13.34 20.77 -13.42
C THR A 573 13.00 21.09 -14.89
N PRO A 574 13.91 21.67 -15.70
CA PRO A 574 13.61 21.98 -17.09
C PRO A 574 13.25 20.74 -17.92
N ARG A 575 13.90 19.60 -17.66
CA ARG A 575 13.63 18.33 -18.35
C ARG A 575 12.32 17.71 -17.91
N MET A 576 12.01 17.76 -16.61
CA MET A 576 10.69 17.35 -16.10
C MET A 576 9.56 18.16 -16.75
N ALA A 577 9.72 19.48 -16.88
CA ALA A 577 8.72 20.35 -17.50
C ALA A 577 8.56 20.12 -19.01
N ALA A 578 9.62 19.64 -19.67
CA ALA A 578 9.64 19.31 -21.09
C ALA A 578 9.27 17.84 -21.40
N ASP A 579 8.85 17.06 -20.39
CA ASP A 579 8.59 15.62 -20.50
C ASP A 579 9.77 14.82 -21.10
N GLN A 580 10.99 15.29 -20.80
CA GLN A 580 12.24 14.64 -21.21
C GLN A 580 12.73 13.70 -20.12
N ALA A 581 13.56 12.73 -20.49
CA ALA A 581 14.18 11.85 -19.51
C ALA A 581 15.10 12.62 -18.55
N TYR A 582 15.00 12.28 -17.26
CA TYR A 582 15.76 12.95 -16.20
C TYR A 582 16.27 11.96 -15.14
N PRO A 583 17.40 12.26 -14.47
CA PRO A 583 17.94 11.43 -13.41
C PRO A 583 17.19 11.59 -12.08
N PRO A 584 17.21 10.57 -11.21
CA PRO A 584 16.69 10.72 -9.85
C PRO A 584 17.47 11.78 -9.08
N VAL A 585 16.77 12.78 -8.53
CA VAL A 585 17.40 13.97 -7.91
C VAL A 585 18.26 13.60 -6.69
N VAL A 586 17.80 12.68 -5.84
CA VAL A 586 18.58 12.21 -4.69
C VAL A 586 19.79 11.41 -5.18
N GLY A 587 19.60 10.49 -6.13
CA GLY A 587 20.69 9.70 -6.70
C GLY A 587 21.77 10.56 -7.34
N LEU A 588 21.36 11.56 -8.12
CA LEU A 588 22.25 12.56 -8.71
C LEU A 588 23.06 13.28 -7.63
N SER A 589 22.39 13.78 -6.59
CA SER A 589 23.04 14.47 -5.47
C SER A 589 24.06 13.57 -4.76
N VAL A 590 23.74 12.30 -4.55
CA VAL A 590 24.65 11.32 -3.93
C VAL A 590 25.91 11.10 -4.76
N ILE A 591 25.78 10.93 -6.08
CA ILE A 591 26.94 10.76 -6.96
C ILE A 591 27.79 12.02 -7.03
N ARG A 592 27.16 13.20 -7.11
CA ARG A 592 27.86 14.49 -7.06
C ARG A 592 28.71 14.62 -5.79
N ALA A 593 28.13 14.29 -4.64
CA ALA A 593 28.82 14.32 -3.35
C ALA A 593 29.97 13.31 -3.28
N ARG A 594 29.73 12.04 -3.63
CA ARG A 594 30.73 10.95 -3.54
C ARG A 594 31.90 11.11 -4.51
N ARG A 595 31.70 11.78 -5.64
CA ARG A 595 32.69 11.88 -6.73
C ARG A 595 33.29 13.28 -6.88
N GLY A 596 32.68 14.30 -6.28
CA GLY A 596 33.16 15.69 -6.41
C GLY A 596 33.02 16.22 -7.84
N VAL A 597 31.96 15.83 -8.56
CA VAL A 597 31.76 16.16 -9.98
C VAL A 597 30.52 17.02 -10.22
N GLY A 598 30.48 17.69 -11.37
CA GLY A 598 29.31 18.44 -11.83
C GLY A 598 28.10 17.54 -12.17
N PRO A 599 26.90 18.12 -12.36
CA PRO A 599 25.67 17.36 -12.54
C PRO A 599 25.66 16.48 -13.81
N GLU A 600 26.23 16.93 -14.92
CA GLU A 600 26.29 16.14 -16.17
C GLU A 600 27.14 14.86 -16.02
N GLU A 601 28.31 14.98 -15.39
CA GLU A 601 29.19 13.85 -15.11
C GLU A 601 28.55 12.89 -14.11
N ALA A 602 27.94 13.43 -13.05
CA ALA A 602 27.26 12.64 -12.05
C ALA A 602 26.08 11.87 -12.63
N GLU A 603 25.32 12.47 -13.54
CA GLU A 603 24.24 11.78 -14.24
C GLU A 603 24.75 10.57 -15.02
N ARG A 604 25.84 10.72 -15.78
CA ARG A 604 26.44 9.60 -16.52
C ARG A 604 26.88 8.46 -15.59
N LEU A 605 27.54 8.81 -14.49
CA LEU A 605 28.00 7.84 -13.49
C LEU A 605 26.83 7.16 -12.77
N LEU A 606 25.77 7.91 -12.46
CA LEU A 606 24.56 7.41 -11.83
C LEU A 606 23.88 6.33 -12.68
N TRP A 607 23.68 6.59 -13.97
CA TRP A 607 23.07 5.62 -14.88
C TRP A 607 23.87 4.32 -14.97
N ALA A 608 25.21 4.43 -14.99
CA ALA A 608 26.09 3.27 -14.94
C ALA A 608 25.97 2.49 -13.61
N GLU A 609 25.86 3.18 -12.47
CA GLU A 609 25.76 2.56 -11.14
C GLU A 609 24.43 1.83 -10.92
N ILE A 610 23.33 2.42 -11.38
CA ILE A 610 21.99 1.82 -11.22
C ILE A 610 21.61 0.86 -12.35
N GLY A 611 22.51 0.64 -13.31
CA GLY A 611 22.34 -0.35 -14.38
C GLY A 611 21.17 -0.03 -15.31
N VAL A 612 20.88 1.25 -15.53
CA VAL A 612 19.85 1.71 -16.48
C VAL A 612 20.59 2.25 -17.70
N GLN A 613 20.29 1.73 -18.90
CA GLN A 613 20.83 2.33 -20.12
C GLN A 613 20.37 3.78 -20.17
N THR A 614 21.31 4.70 -20.44
CA THR A 614 21.00 6.13 -20.60
C THR A 614 19.79 6.24 -21.52
N PRO A 615 18.67 6.86 -21.08
CA PRO A 615 17.53 7.08 -21.97
C PRO A 615 18.04 7.73 -23.25
N ALA A 616 17.70 7.15 -24.41
CA ALA A 616 18.05 7.79 -25.67
C ALA A 616 17.46 9.20 -25.66
N THR A 617 18.34 10.19 -25.82
CA THR A 617 18.05 11.63 -25.76
C THR A 617 16.90 12.05 -26.66
#